data_AF-A0A9E5HLU0-F1
#
_entry.id   AF-A0A9E5HLU0-F1
#
_cell.length_a   1.000
_cell.length_b   1.000
_cell.length_c   1.000
_cell.angle_alpha   90.00
_cell.angle_beta   90.00
_cell.angle_gamma   90.00
#
_symmetry.space_group_name_H-M   'P 1'
#
loop_
_entity.id
_entity.type
_entity.pdbx_description
1 polymer ?
#
loop_
_entity_poly.entity_id
_entity_poly.type
_entity_poly.pdbx_seq_one_letter_code
_entity_poly.pdbx_strand_id
1 'polypeptide(L)'
;MSDILIVDDERDIRELISEILIDEGYTTRLAGTADDAMREVTSQSPGLLILDIWLKDSDMDGIDILKKVKSDYPEVPVVIISGHGNIEIAVAAIKQGAYDFIEKPFNIDQLLVVIRRAMETSRLRRENITLRKKDAPVSDLIGSSAGFRALVSQLDKVAKSNSRIMLRGGSGVGKETAARYIHAQSDRAAGPFVVVGCATIEPDRMEEVLFGRESGDQNWAQGLLEQAHGGV
;
A
#
# COMPACT_ATOMS: atom_id res chain seq x y z
N MET A 1 -11.52 2.22 2.91
CA MET A 1 -12.26 2.88 4.01
C MET A 1 -11.24 3.66 4.82
N SER A 2 -11.50 4.95 5.02
CA SER A 2 -10.55 5.95 5.52
C SER A 2 -10.75 6.19 7.02
N ASP A 3 -10.42 5.15 7.80
CA ASP A 3 -10.58 5.12 9.26
C ASP A 3 -9.38 5.73 10.00
N ILE A 4 -9.64 6.56 11.00
CA ILE A 4 -8.63 7.29 11.78
C ILE A 4 -8.84 6.98 13.27
N LEU A 5 -7.81 6.50 13.95
CA LEU A 5 -7.81 6.32 15.40
C LEU A 5 -7.20 7.54 16.07
N ILE A 6 -7.90 8.14 17.03
CA ILE A 6 -7.47 9.32 17.80
C ILE A 6 -7.23 8.89 19.24
N VAL A 7 -6.01 9.10 19.73
CA VAL A 7 -5.54 8.71 21.05
C VAL A 7 -5.06 9.94 21.81
N ASP A 8 -5.77 10.30 22.86
CA ASP A 8 -5.49 11.49 23.68
C ASP A 8 -6.22 11.32 25.04
N ASP A 9 -5.61 11.71 26.16
CA ASP A 9 -6.25 11.60 27.48
C ASP A 9 -7.34 12.66 27.65
N GLU A 10 -7.21 13.80 26.99
CA GLU A 10 -8.18 14.89 27.02
C GLU A 10 -9.38 14.58 26.12
N ARG A 11 -10.52 14.30 26.76
CA ARG A 11 -11.77 13.98 26.06
C ARG A 11 -12.20 15.09 25.09
N ASP A 12 -12.13 16.35 25.52
CA ASP A 12 -12.57 17.49 24.71
C ASP A 12 -11.75 17.61 23.41
N ILE A 13 -10.45 17.29 23.45
CA ILE A 13 -9.58 17.30 22.28
C ILE A 13 -9.92 16.16 21.33
N ARG A 14 -10.18 14.95 21.86
CA ARG A 14 -10.60 13.81 21.03
C ARG A 14 -11.91 14.09 20.30
N GLU A 15 -12.90 14.63 21.03
CA GLU A 15 -14.20 14.95 20.45
C GLU A 15 -14.06 16.05 19.40
N LEU A 16 -13.28 17.11 19.66
CA LEU A 16 -13.01 18.18 18.69
C LEU A 16 -12.36 17.66 17.40
N ILE A 17 -11.28 16.88 17.50
CA ILE A 17 -10.60 16.31 16.33
C ILE A 17 -11.54 15.37 15.58
N SER A 18 -12.35 14.60 16.33
CA SER A 18 -13.33 13.69 15.74
C SER A 18 -14.37 14.42 14.91
N GLU A 19 -14.97 15.48 15.45
CA GLU A 19 -15.98 16.29 14.75
C GLU A 19 -15.43 16.88 13.46
N ILE A 20 -14.24 17.50 13.53
CA ILE A 20 -13.55 18.06 12.36
C ILE A 20 -13.35 17.01 11.26
N LEU A 21 -12.96 15.79 11.64
CA LEU A 21 -12.67 14.73 10.67
C LEU A 21 -13.92 14.07 10.11
N ILE A 22 -14.98 13.97 10.90
CA ILE A 22 -16.28 13.48 10.43
C ILE A 22 -16.86 14.43 9.39
N ASP A 23 -16.75 15.75 9.60
CA ASP A 23 -17.22 16.77 8.65
C ASP A 23 -16.49 16.68 7.30
N GLU A 24 -15.21 16.26 7.30
CA GLU A 24 -14.42 16.02 6.09
C GLU A 24 -14.64 14.62 5.47
N GLY A 25 -15.54 13.81 6.04
CA GLY A 25 -15.93 12.51 5.51
C GLY A 25 -15.05 11.34 5.94
N TYR A 26 -14.24 11.50 6.99
CA TYR A 26 -13.49 10.39 7.60
C TYR A 26 -14.34 9.66 8.65
N THR A 27 -14.00 8.40 8.91
CA THR A 27 -14.53 7.67 10.07
C THR A 27 -13.50 7.73 11.19
N THR A 28 -13.95 7.98 12.41
CA THR A 28 -13.06 8.13 13.56
C THR A 28 -13.36 7.11 14.65
N ARG A 29 -12.30 6.66 15.32
CA ARG A 29 -12.36 5.89 16.55
C ARG A 29 -11.57 6.64 17.62
N LEU A 30 -12.02 6.56 18.86
CA LEU A 30 -11.45 7.33 19.97
C LEU A 30 -10.94 6.37 21.03
N ALA A 31 -9.72 6.62 21.52
CA ALA A 31 -9.14 5.89 22.64
C ALA A 31 -8.58 6.88 23.65
N GLY A 32 -8.86 6.64 24.93
CA GLY A 32 -8.47 7.55 26.02
C GLY A 32 -7.22 7.14 26.79
N THR A 33 -6.78 5.90 26.61
CA THR A 33 -5.65 5.31 27.33
C THR A 33 -4.79 4.50 26.38
N ALA A 34 -3.55 4.24 26.78
CA ALA A 34 -2.62 3.40 26.02
C ALA A 34 -3.18 2.00 25.74
N ASP A 35 -3.81 1.37 26.74
CA ASP A 35 -4.41 0.05 26.61
C ASP A 35 -5.59 0.02 25.63
N ASP A 36 -6.41 1.07 25.65
CA ASP A 36 -7.52 1.22 24.72
C ASP A 36 -7.02 1.43 23.29
N ALA A 37 -6.01 2.26 23.12
CA ALA A 37 -5.37 2.48 21.83
C ALA A 37 -4.80 1.19 21.25
N MET A 38 -4.07 0.41 22.03
CA MET A 38 -3.49 -0.86 21.58
C MET A 38 -4.55 -1.92 21.27
N ARG A 39 -5.65 -1.97 22.04
CA ARG A 39 -6.80 -2.84 21.73
C ARG A 39 -7.45 -2.45 20.41
N GLU A 40 -7.68 -1.16 20.19
CA GLU A 40 -8.28 -0.64 18.96
C GLU A 40 -7.40 -0.91 17.73
N VAL A 41 -6.09 -0.68 17.83
CA VAL A 41 -5.12 -0.97 16.76
C VAL A 41 -5.10 -2.47 16.42
N THR A 42 -5.13 -3.34 17.44
CA THR A 42 -5.06 -4.79 17.27
C THR A 42 -6.36 -5.37 16.69
N SER A 43 -7.51 -4.82 17.09
CA SER A 43 -8.80 -5.26 16.57
C SER A 43 -8.94 -4.97 15.08
N GLN A 44 -8.50 -3.78 14.66
CA GLN A 44 -8.51 -3.33 13.28
C GLN A 44 -7.47 -2.25 13.07
N SER A 45 -6.49 -2.52 12.21
CA SER A 45 -5.43 -1.56 11.89
C SER A 45 -6.01 -0.30 11.24
N PRO A 46 -5.83 0.89 11.83
CA PRO A 46 -6.39 2.13 11.29
C PRO A 46 -5.72 2.54 9.98
N GLY A 47 -6.35 3.42 9.22
CA GLY A 47 -5.76 4.10 8.07
C GLY A 47 -4.72 5.14 8.46
N LEU A 48 -4.92 5.78 9.62
CA LEU A 48 -4.04 6.74 10.28
C LEU A 48 -4.24 6.70 11.79
N LEU A 49 -3.16 6.83 12.55
CA LEU A 49 -3.18 7.02 14.00
C LEU A 49 -2.81 8.46 14.34
N ILE A 50 -3.64 9.14 15.12
CA ILE A 50 -3.36 10.42 15.75
C ILE A 50 -3.09 10.13 17.23
N LEU A 51 -1.94 10.56 17.73
CA LEU A 51 -1.45 10.13 19.04
C LEU A 51 -0.90 11.31 19.85
N ASP A 52 -1.43 11.50 21.06
CA ASP A 52 -0.79 12.36 22.05
C ASP A 52 0.48 11.69 22.62
N ILE A 53 1.52 12.50 22.82
CA ILE A 53 2.76 12.09 23.47
C ILE A 53 2.52 11.82 24.96
N TRP A 54 1.70 12.66 25.60
CA TRP A 54 1.53 12.69 27.04
C TRP A 54 0.18 12.12 27.44
N LEU A 55 0.09 10.80 27.56
CA LEU A 55 -1.10 10.15 28.11
C LEU A 55 -0.94 10.06 29.63
N LYS A 56 -1.85 10.69 30.37
CA LYS A 56 -1.89 10.54 31.84
C LYS A 56 -2.34 9.13 32.22
N ASP A 57 -1.83 8.63 33.34
CA ASP A 57 -2.22 7.36 33.96
C ASP A 57 -2.00 6.09 33.08
N SER A 58 -0.91 6.04 32.29
CA SER A 58 -0.51 4.82 31.56
C SER A 58 0.93 4.39 31.83
N ASP A 59 1.17 3.07 31.82
CA ASP A 59 2.52 2.47 31.94
C ASP A 59 3.38 2.67 30.66
N MET A 60 2.76 3.15 29.57
CA MET A 60 3.40 3.45 28.28
C MET A 60 3.18 4.91 27.90
N ASP A 61 4.24 5.60 27.51
CA ASP A 61 4.19 6.93 26.91
C ASP A 61 3.77 6.84 25.43
N GLY A 62 3.27 7.94 24.85
CA GLY A 62 2.89 7.99 23.43
C GLY A 62 4.03 7.62 22.48
N ILE A 63 5.28 7.84 22.88
CA ILE A 63 6.46 7.40 22.13
C ILE A 63 6.60 5.87 22.10
N ASP A 64 6.26 5.17 23.18
CA ASP A 64 6.34 3.72 23.21
C ASP A 64 5.19 3.06 22.43
N ILE A 65 4.01 3.69 22.42
CA ILE A 65 2.92 3.32 21.51
C ILE A 65 3.36 3.49 20.05
N LEU A 66 4.00 4.62 19.70
CA LEU A 66 4.55 4.84 18.36
C LEU A 66 5.50 3.71 17.96
N LYS A 67 6.50 3.38 18.79
CA LYS A 67 7.46 2.31 18.49
C LYS A 67 6.75 0.97 18.29
N LYS A 68 5.79 0.65 19.15
CA LYS A 68 5.06 -0.62 19.09
C LYS A 68 4.22 -0.72 17.81
N VAL A 69 3.46 0.33 17.50
CA VAL A 69 2.65 0.40 16.27
C VAL A 69 3.55 0.35 15.04
N LYS A 70 4.70 1.03 15.02
CA LYS A 70 5.63 0.98 13.88
C LYS A 70 6.33 -0.35 13.70
N SER A 71 6.59 -1.06 14.80
CA SER A 71 7.15 -2.42 14.76
C SER A 71 6.13 -3.42 14.22
N ASP A 72 4.90 -3.37 14.71
CA ASP A 72 3.88 -4.38 14.41
C ASP A 72 3.09 -4.05 13.12
N TYR A 73 2.91 -2.77 12.81
CA TYR A 73 2.12 -2.23 11.68
C TYR A 73 2.85 -1.08 10.97
N PRO A 74 3.99 -1.35 10.30
CA PRO A 74 4.86 -0.32 9.72
C PRO A 74 4.18 0.56 8.66
N GLU A 75 3.12 0.06 8.02
CA GLU A 75 2.34 0.77 7.01
C GLU A 75 1.39 1.84 7.59
N VAL A 76 1.05 1.76 8.88
CA VAL A 76 0.14 2.73 9.51
C VAL A 76 0.90 4.04 9.73
N PRO A 77 0.52 5.16 9.08
CA PRO A 77 1.07 6.46 9.41
C PRO A 77 0.63 6.86 10.82
N VAL A 78 1.53 7.50 11.57
CA VAL A 78 1.28 7.96 12.93
C VAL A 78 1.59 9.44 12.96
N VAL A 79 0.60 10.28 13.20
CA VAL A 79 0.74 11.72 13.40
C VAL A 79 0.69 11.98 14.89
N ILE A 80 1.65 12.74 15.38
CA ILE A 80 1.76 13.02 16.81
C ILE A 80 1.21 14.40 17.11
N ILE A 81 0.47 14.52 18.20
CA ILE A 81 -0.04 15.78 18.71
C ILE A 81 0.55 16.04 20.09
N SER A 82 0.96 17.26 20.42
CA SER A 82 1.39 17.61 21.79
C SER A 82 1.21 19.09 22.06
N GLY A 83 0.77 19.45 23.27
CA GLY A 83 0.69 20.84 23.73
C GLY A 83 1.93 21.36 24.44
N HIS A 84 2.95 20.53 24.62
CA HIS A 84 4.26 20.98 25.12
C HIS A 84 5.17 21.19 23.92
N GLY A 85 5.37 22.46 23.55
CA GLY A 85 6.16 22.96 22.40
C GLY A 85 7.66 22.67 22.44
N ASN A 86 8.05 21.50 22.93
CA ASN A 86 9.44 21.07 22.92
C ASN A 86 9.77 20.42 21.57
N ILE A 87 10.39 21.20 20.68
CA ILE A 87 10.87 20.79 19.36
C ILE A 87 11.73 19.51 19.44
N GLU A 88 12.47 19.30 20.53
CA GLU A 88 13.32 18.12 20.70
C GLU A 88 12.52 16.82 20.68
N ILE A 89 11.34 16.82 21.33
CA ILE A 89 10.46 15.65 21.39
C ILE A 89 9.85 15.39 20.00
N ALA A 90 9.42 16.45 19.29
CA ALA A 90 8.92 16.33 17.93
C ALA A 90 9.97 15.70 17.00
N VAL A 91 11.21 16.20 17.04
CA VAL A 91 12.32 15.65 16.25
C VAL A 91 12.62 14.21 16.63
N ALA A 92 12.59 13.87 17.93
CA ALA A 92 12.81 12.51 18.39
C ALA A 92 11.74 11.55 17.87
N ALA A 93 10.48 12.00 17.84
CA ALA A 93 9.37 11.17 17.40
C ALA A 93 9.37 10.93 15.88
N ILE A 94 9.71 11.96 15.08
CA ILE A 94 9.95 11.81 13.63
C ILE A 94 11.09 10.81 13.37
N LYS A 95 12.20 10.90 14.12
CA LYS A 95 13.31 9.93 14.01
C LYS A 95 12.89 8.50 14.36
N GLN A 96 11.89 8.33 15.20
CA GLN A 96 11.32 7.03 15.57
C GLN A 96 10.23 6.53 14.61
N GLY A 97 9.97 7.28 13.53
CA GLY A 97 9.10 6.85 12.43
C GLY A 97 7.71 7.48 12.42
N ALA A 98 7.44 8.46 13.27
CA ALA A 98 6.24 9.29 13.13
C ALA A 98 6.21 9.95 11.74
N TYR A 99 5.02 10.08 11.18
CA TYR A 99 4.81 10.69 9.87
C TYR A 99 4.99 12.21 9.94
N ASP A 100 4.34 12.83 10.92
CA ASP A 100 4.41 14.26 11.17
C ASP A 100 4.07 14.58 12.64
N PHE A 101 4.29 15.83 13.03
CA PHE A 101 4.00 16.36 14.36
C PHE A 101 3.14 17.63 14.27
N ILE A 102 2.17 17.75 15.18
CA ILE A 102 1.27 18.90 15.29
C ILE A 102 1.31 19.42 16.73
N GLU A 103 1.58 20.71 16.89
CA GLU A 103 1.58 21.37 18.18
C GLU A 103 0.16 21.83 18.57
N LYS A 104 -0.25 21.59 19.82
CA LYS A 104 -1.45 22.21 20.41
C LYS A 104 -1.09 23.60 20.93
N PRO A 105 -1.90 24.65 20.69
CA PRO A 105 -3.17 24.64 19.96
C PRO A 105 -2.94 24.56 18.44
N PHE A 106 -3.67 23.66 17.77
CA PHE A 106 -3.54 23.43 16.34
C PHE A 106 -4.55 24.24 15.53
N ASN A 107 -4.16 24.63 14.32
CA ASN A 107 -5.09 25.15 13.32
C ASN A 107 -5.77 23.98 12.59
N ILE A 108 -7.10 24.06 12.41
CA ILE A 108 -7.91 23.08 11.69
C ILE A 108 -7.35 22.83 10.28
N ASP A 109 -7.01 23.87 9.53
CA ASP A 109 -6.48 23.76 8.17
C ASP A 109 -5.15 22.98 8.15
N GLN A 110 -4.28 23.25 9.14
CA GLN A 110 -3.00 22.55 9.26
C GLN A 110 -3.22 21.07 9.55
N LEU A 111 -4.11 20.75 10.50
CA LEU A 111 -4.47 19.38 10.84
C LEU A 111 -4.98 18.62 9.61
N LEU A 112 -5.91 19.22 8.85
CA LEU A 112 -6.48 18.60 7.66
C LEU A 112 -5.47 18.38 6.55
N VAL A 113 -4.54 19.32 6.33
CA VAL A 113 -3.46 19.16 5.35
C VAL A 113 -2.56 17.98 5.69
N VAL A 114 -2.13 17.88 6.96
CA VAL A 114 -1.26 16.79 7.43
C VAL A 114 -1.99 15.44 7.30
N ILE A 115 -3.25 15.36 7.73
CA ILE A 115 -4.04 14.14 7.68
C ILE A 115 -4.27 13.69 6.23
N ARG A 116 -4.62 14.61 5.33
CA ARG A 116 -4.85 14.29 3.91
C ARG A 116 -3.61 13.69 3.26
N ARG A 117 -2.44 14.29 3.51
CA ARG A 117 -1.14 13.78 3.00
C ARG A 117 -0.78 12.42 3.61
N ALA A 118 -1.00 12.23 4.90
CA ALA A 118 -0.74 10.98 5.58
C ALA A 118 -1.63 9.84 5.04
N MET A 119 -2.92 10.11 4.86
CA MET A 119 -3.89 9.16 4.32
C MET A 119 -3.61 8.81 2.86
N GLU A 120 -3.23 9.79 2.04
CA GLU A 120 -2.82 9.55 0.65
C GLU A 120 -1.56 8.66 0.60
N THR A 121 -0.57 8.96 1.43
CA THR A 121 0.66 8.14 1.53
C THR A 121 0.34 6.69 1.93
N SER A 122 -0.57 6.51 2.90
CA SER A 122 -1.06 5.20 3.33
C SER A 122 -1.76 4.45 2.19
N ARG A 123 -2.64 5.13 1.46
CA ARG A 123 -3.34 4.57 0.30
C ARG A 123 -2.37 4.12 -0.78
N LEU A 124 -1.44 4.99 -1.18
CA LEU A 124 -0.43 4.69 -2.20
C LEU A 124 0.47 3.52 -1.79
N ARG A 125 0.88 3.43 -0.52
CA ARG A 125 1.65 2.28 -0.01
C ARG A 125 0.85 0.98 -0.05
N ARG A 126 -0.41 1.00 0.37
CA ARG A 126 -1.30 -0.18 0.31
C ARG A 126 -1.56 -0.62 -1.13
N GLU A 127 -1.77 0.33 -2.04
CA GLU A 127 -1.88 0.05 -3.48
C GLU A 127 -0.58 -0.56 -4.00
N ASN A 128 0.58 0.00 -3.67
CA ASN A 128 1.88 -0.53 -4.08
C ASN A 128 2.12 -1.95 -3.56
N ILE A 129 1.79 -2.23 -2.30
CA ILE A 129 1.87 -3.59 -1.72
C ILE A 129 0.90 -4.53 -2.43
N THR A 130 -0.32 -4.09 -2.72
CA THR A 130 -1.32 -4.92 -3.39
C THR A 130 -0.90 -5.22 -4.84
N LEU A 131 -0.33 -4.24 -5.54
CA LEU A 131 0.25 -4.42 -6.88
C LEU A 131 1.45 -5.36 -6.83
N ARG A 132 2.39 -5.16 -5.90
CA ARG A 132 3.52 -6.08 -5.66
C ARG A 132 3.08 -7.49 -5.24
N LYS A 133 1.95 -7.64 -4.54
CA LYS A 133 1.36 -8.94 -4.21
C LYS A 133 0.65 -9.59 -5.39
N LYS A 134 0.14 -8.82 -6.37
CA LYS A 134 -0.27 -9.37 -7.67
C LYS A 134 0.94 -9.80 -8.50
N ASP A 135 2.10 -9.19 -8.26
CA ASP A 135 3.42 -9.65 -8.67
C ASP A 135 4.02 -10.69 -7.69
N ALA A 136 3.18 -11.42 -6.95
CA ALA A 136 3.62 -12.49 -6.05
C ALA A 136 4.71 -13.37 -6.71
N PRO A 137 5.72 -13.76 -5.94
CA PRO A 137 6.89 -14.47 -6.45
C PRO A 137 6.43 -15.72 -7.20
N VAL A 138 7.15 -16.00 -8.29
CA VAL A 138 7.11 -17.21 -9.11
C VAL A 138 6.20 -18.28 -8.50
N SER A 139 5.01 -18.45 -9.05
CA SER A 139 4.23 -19.65 -8.74
C SER A 139 5.13 -20.81 -9.15
N ASP A 140 5.77 -21.44 -8.17
CA ASP A 140 6.63 -22.59 -8.42
C ASP A 140 5.82 -23.56 -9.27
N LEU A 141 6.41 -23.96 -10.40
CA LEU A 141 5.80 -24.99 -11.22
C LEU A 141 5.90 -26.28 -10.39
N ILE A 142 4.77 -26.77 -9.88
CA ILE A 142 4.73 -27.99 -9.07
C ILE A 142 4.39 -29.18 -9.97
N GLY A 143 5.30 -30.14 -10.06
CA GLY A 143 5.07 -31.37 -10.80
C GLY A 143 6.29 -32.30 -10.83
N SER A 144 6.04 -33.59 -11.03
CA SER A 144 7.09 -34.62 -11.02
C SER A 144 6.98 -35.63 -12.17
N SER A 145 6.06 -35.41 -13.12
CA SER A 145 5.92 -36.29 -14.29
C SER A 145 7.05 -36.07 -15.30
N ALA A 146 7.30 -37.06 -16.16
CA ALA A 146 8.30 -36.92 -17.22
C ALA A 146 7.94 -35.77 -18.20
N GLY A 147 6.67 -35.62 -18.55
CA GLY A 147 6.18 -34.53 -19.40
C GLY A 147 6.35 -33.15 -18.74
N PHE A 148 6.11 -33.06 -17.43
CA PHE A 148 6.32 -31.84 -16.68
C PHE A 148 7.81 -31.44 -16.64
N ARG A 149 8.71 -32.40 -16.36
CA ARG A 149 10.16 -32.13 -16.41
C ARG A 149 10.63 -31.69 -17.81
N ALA A 150 10.08 -32.29 -18.87
CA ALA A 150 10.38 -31.89 -20.24
C ALA A 150 9.89 -30.46 -20.53
N LEU A 151 8.70 -30.10 -20.04
CA LEU A 151 8.17 -28.73 -20.16
C LEU A 151 9.09 -27.73 -19.45
N VAL A 152 9.45 -27.95 -18.18
CA VAL A 152 10.33 -27.04 -17.42
C VAL A 152 11.66 -26.85 -18.17
N SER A 153 12.27 -27.93 -18.67
CA SER A 153 13.51 -27.84 -19.46
C SER A 153 13.35 -27.03 -20.76
N GLN A 154 12.17 -27.06 -21.39
CA GLN A 154 11.88 -26.21 -22.54
C GLN A 154 11.70 -24.74 -22.13
N LEU A 155 11.01 -24.48 -21.02
CA LEU A 155 10.81 -23.15 -20.47
C LEU A 155 12.15 -22.48 -20.12
N ASP A 156 13.08 -23.21 -19.49
CA ASP A 156 14.43 -22.72 -19.17
C ASP A 156 15.21 -22.27 -20.42
N LYS A 157 15.07 -23.01 -21.52
CA LYS A 157 15.74 -22.68 -22.79
C LYS A 157 15.15 -21.43 -23.43
N VAL A 158 13.83 -21.26 -23.39
CA VAL A 158 13.18 -20.10 -24.00
C VAL A 158 13.22 -18.86 -23.13
N ALA A 159 13.35 -18.98 -21.80
CA ALA A 159 13.46 -17.85 -20.88
C ALA A 159 14.66 -16.94 -21.16
N LYS A 160 15.76 -17.50 -21.66
CA LYS A 160 16.97 -16.76 -22.07
C LYS A 160 16.90 -16.18 -23.49
N SER A 161 15.78 -16.38 -24.19
CA SER A 161 15.58 -15.89 -25.55
C SER A 161 14.82 -14.57 -25.54
N ASN A 162 15.19 -13.65 -26.43
CA ASN A 162 14.42 -12.44 -26.72
C ASN A 162 13.30 -12.66 -27.76
N SER A 163 12.97 -13.91 -28.08
CA SER A 163 11.93 -14.24 -29.07
C SER A 163 10.53 -14.27 -28.47
N ARG A 164 9.51 -14.08 -29.32
CA ARG A 164 8.10 -14.23 -28.94
C ARG A 164 7.79 -15.72 -28.68
N ILE A 165 7.10 -16.01 -27.58
CA ILE A 165 6.78 -17.38 -27.15
C ILE A 165 5.27 -17.59 -27.23
N MET A 166 4.86 -18.73 -27.81
CA MET A 166 3.45 -19.14 -27.87
C MET A 166 3.22 -20.37 -27.00
N LEU A 167 2.44 -20.22 -25.92
CA LEU A 167 2.05 -21.31 -25.03
C LEU A 167 0.70 -21.89 -25.46
N ARG A 168 0.62 -23.21 -25.66
CA ARG A 168 -0.60 -23.91 -26.08
C ARG A 168 -0.99 -24.99 -25.07
N GLY A 169 -2.30 -25.17 -24.89
CA GLY A 169 -2.87 -26.15 -23.97
C GLY A 169 -4.31 -25.80 -23.59
N GLY A 170 -5.02 -26.77 -22.99
CA GLY A 170 -6.42 -26.62 -22.56
C GLY A 170 -6.65 -25.49 -21.55
N SER A 171 -7.91 -25.22 -21.22
CA SER A 171 -8.24 -24.27 -20.14
C SER A 171 -7.72 -24.80 -18.80
N GLY A 172 -7.23 -23.90 -17.94
CA GLY A 172 -6.76 -24.24 -16.59
C GLY A 172 -5.43 -25.00 -16.47
N VAL A 173 -4.73 -25.33 -17.57
CA VAL A 173 -3.47 -26.11 -17.52
C VAL A 173 -2.23 -25.32 -17.06
N GLY A 174 -2.40 -24.08 -16.58
CA GLY A 174 -1.28 -23.27 -16.07
C GLY A 174 -0.46 -22.52 -17.14
N LYS A 175 -1.05 -22.12 -18.27
CA LYS A 175 -0.36 -21.32 -19.31
C LYS A 175 0.20 -20.00 -18.77
N GLU A 176 -0.58 -19.30 -17.95
CA GLU A 176 -0.13 -18.06 -17.31
C GLU A 176 1.02 -18.31 -16.33
N THR A 177 0.93 -19.39 -15.56
CA THR A 177 1.99 -19.84 -14.64
C THR A 177 3.30 -20.09 -15.39
N ALA A 178 3.25 -20.76 -16.54
CA ALA A 178 4.41 -20.96 -17.40
C ALA A 178 4.97 -19.65 -17.97
N ALA A 179 4.12 -18.68 -18.33
CA ALA A 179 4.57 -17.37 -18.79
C ALA A 179 5.27 -16.57 -17.67
N ARG A 180 4.72 -16.59 -16.45
CA ARG A 180 5.34 -15.97 -15.26
C ARG A 180 6.68 -16.62 -14.93
N TYR A 181 6.78 -17.95 -15.08
CA TYR A 181 8.05 -18.66 -14.92
C TYR A 181 9.10 -18.21 -15.93
N ILE A 182 8.74 -18.10 -17.22
CA ILE A 182 9.63 -17.59 -18.27
C ILE A 182 10.13 -16.19 -17.92
N HIS A 183 9.22 -15.27 -17.55
CA HIS A 183 9.58 -13.89 -17.18
C HIS A 183 10.59 -13.86 -16.03
N ALA A 184 10.32 -14.59 -14.96
CA ALA A 184 11.15 -14.64 -13.77
C ALA A 184 12.55 -15.24 -14.02
N GLN A 185 12.70 -16.10 -15.03
CA GLN A 185 13.98 -16.72 -15.42
C GLN A 185 14.67 -15.99 -16.59
N SER A 186 14.11 -14.87 -17.04
CA SER A 186 14.65 -14.07 -18.15
C SER A 186 15.52 -12.91 -17.66
N ASP A 187 16.26 -12.29 -18.59
CA ASP A 187 17.02 -11.05 -18.32
C ASP A 187 16.11 -9.85 -17.96
N ARG A 188 14.79 -10.00 -18.13
CA ARG A 188 13.78 -8.97 -17.84
C ARG A 188 13.02 -9.21 -16.53
N ALA A 189 13.47 -10.15 -15.70
CA ALA A 189 12.79 -10.52 -14.45
C ALA A 189 12.54 -9.35 -13.49
N ALA A 190 13.36 -8.29 -13.54
CA ALA A 190 13.19 -7.09 -12.73
C ALA A 190 12.16 -6.09 -13.32
N GLY A 191 11.76 -6.27 -14.58
CA GLY A 191 10.75 -5.47 -15.26
C GLY A 191 9.32 -5.94 -14.99
N PRO A 192 8.32 -5.12 -15.38
CA PRO A 192 6.91 -5.44 -15.20
C PRO A 192 6.48 -6.70 -15.96
N PHE A 193 5.48 -7.42 -15.45
CA PHE A 193 4.83 -8.55 -16.15
C PHE A 193 3.34 -8.24 -16.34
N VAL A 194 2.94 -7.91 -17.57
CA VAL A 194 1.57 -7.46 -17.88
C VAL A 194 0.77 -8.59 -18.50
N VAL A 195 -0.35 -8.96 -17.85
CA VAL A 195 -1.27 -9.97 -18.36
C VAL A 195 -2.50 -9.31 -18.96
N VAL A 196 -2.80 -9.65 -20.22
CA VAL A 196 -4.02 -9.19 -20.90
C VAL A 196 -4.94 -10.36 -21.22
N GLY A 197 -6.15 -10.31 -20.66
CA GLY A 197 -7.22 -11.24 -21.02
C GLY A 197 -7.90 -10.79 -22.32
N CYS A 198 -7.40 -11.20 -23.49
CA CYS A 198 -7.98 -10.76 -24.77
C CYS A 198 -9.48 -11.10 -24.90
N ALA A 199 -9.97 -12.13 -24.20
CA ALA A 199 -11.38 -12.51 -24.20
C ALA A 199 -12.31 -11.53 -23.46
N THR A 200 -11.77 -10.64 -22.62
CA THR A 200 -12.56 -9.67 -21.84
C THR A 200 -12.59 -8.28 -22.47
N ILE A 201 -11.97 -8.09 -23.63
CA ILE A 201 -11.82 -6.80 -24.31
C ILE A 201 -12.68 -6.79 -25.56
N GLU A 202 -13.52 -5.75 -25.69
CA GLU A 202 -14.28 -5.50 -26.92
C GLU A 202 -13.31 -5.22 -28.08
N PRO A 203 -13.51 -5.80 -29.28
CA PRO A 203 -12.60 -5.63 -30.42
C PRO A 203 -12.29 -4.15 -30.73
N ASP A 204 -13.31 -3.31 -30.65
CA ASP A 204 -13.24 -1.88 -30.97
C ASP A 204 -12.41 -1.08 -29.96
N ARG A 205 -12.14 -1.62 -28.78
CA ARG A 205 -11.31 -1.00 -27.73
C ARG A 205 -9.90 -1.57 -27.64
N MET A 206 -9.58 -2.58 -28.44
CA MET A 206 -8.30 -3.31 -28.33
C MET A 206 -7.09 -2.40 -28.56
N GLU A 207 -7.18 -1.50 -29.55
CA GLU A 207 -6.09 -0.56 -29.86
C GLU A 207 -5.86 0.43 -28.72
N GLU A 208 -6.93 1.05 -28.20
CA GLU A 208 -6.83 1.98 -27.06
C GLU A 208 -6.26 1.30 -25.81
N VAL A 209 -6.58 0.03 -25.57
CA VAL A 209 -6.05 -0.71 -24.43
C VAL A 209 -4.56 -1.02 -24.62
N LEU A 210 -4.13 -1.42 -25.82
CA LEU A 210 -2.73 -1.78 -26.08
C LEU A 210 -1.81 -0.56 -26.13
N PHE A 211 -2.24 0.50 -26.82
CA PHE A 211 -1.42 1.66 -27.14
C PHE A 211 -1.72 2.89 -26.27
N GLY A 212 -2.81 2.86 -25.51
CA GLY A 212 -3.26 4.00 -24.72
C GLY A 212 -4.08 4.99 -25.53
N ARG A 213 -4.40 6.12 -24.91
CA ARG A 213 -5.11 7.23 -25.54
C ARG A 213 -4.52 8.56 -25.11
N GLU A 214 -4.51 9.50 -26.02
CA GLU A 214 -4.15 10.89 -25.78
C GLU A 214 -5.23 11.77 -26.42
N SER A 215 -5.95 12.52 -25.59
CA SER A 215 -7.03 13.41 -26.07
C SER A 215 -6.85 14.80 -25.47
N GLY A 216 -6.14 15.67 -26.19
CA GLY A 216 -5.86 17.04 -25.77
C GLY A 216 -5.03 17.15 -24.49
N ASP A 217 -4.87 18.39 -23.99
CA ASP A 217 -3.89 18.76 -22.96
C ASP A 217 -4.06 18.13 -21.56
N GLN A 218 -5.10 17.30 -21.32
CA GLN A 218 -5.43 16.82 -19.96
C GLN A 218 -5.98 15.39 -19.83
N ASN A 219 -6.10 14.60 -20.91
CA ASN A 219 -6.56 13.21 -20.82
C ASN A 219 -5.58 12.23 -21.49
N TRP A 220 -4.62 11.75 -20.70
CA TRP A 220 -3.68 10.70 -21.08
C TRP A 220 -4.01 9.40 -20.34
N ALA A 221 -3.97 8.27 -21.04
CA ALA A 221 -4.01 6.95 -20.40
C ALA A 221 -2.95 6.04 -21.02
N GLN A 222 -2.08 5.51 -20.17
CA GLN A 222 -0.95 4.67 -20.54
C GLN A 222 -1.43 3.31 -21.11
N GLY A 223 -0.94 2.92 -22.28
CA GLY A 223 -1.25 1.63 -22.91
C GLY A 223 -0.55 0.45 -22.23
N LEU A 224 -1.07 -0.77 -22.41
CA LEU A 224 -0.46 -1.98 -21.83
C LEU A 224 0.98 -2.23 -22.31
N LEU A 225 1.30 -1.90 -23.57
CA LEU A 225 2.67 -2.06 -24.09
C LEU A 225 3.67 -1.11 -23.42
N GLU A 226 3.20 0.09 -23.05
CA GLU A 226 4.00 1.07 -22.33
C GLU A 226 4.15 0.69 -20.85
N GLN A 227 3.10 0.15 -20.24
CA GLN A 227 3.16 -0.43 -18.89
C GLN A 227 4.12 -1.63 -18.81
N ALA A 228 4.27 -2.40 -19.91
CA ALA A 228 5.18 -3.54 -20.00
C ALA A 228 6.62 -3.15 -20.39
N HIS A 229 6.94 -1.86 -20.48
CA HIS A 229 8.25 -1.42 -20.95
C HIS A 229 9.39 -1.94 -20.05
N GLY A 230 10.43 -2.50 -20.67
CA GLY A 230 11.55 -3.15 -19.97
C GLY A 230 11.23 -4.53 -19.38
N GLY A 231 9.99 -5.00 -19.51
CA GLY A 231 9.47 -6.27 -19.00
C GLY A 231 8.87 -7.18 -20.09
N VAL A 232 7.79 -7.86 -19.73
CA VAL A 232 7.02 -8.81 -20.58
C VAL A 232 5.53 -8.48 -20.57
#